data_AF-A0A838VDJ4-F1
#
_entry.id   AF-A0A838VDJ4-F1
#
_cell.length_a   1.000
_cell.length_b   1.000
_cell.length_c   1.000
_cell.angle_alpha   90.00
_cell.angle_beta   90.00
_cell.angle_gamma   90.00
#
_symmetry.space_group_name_H-M   'P 1'
#
loop_
_entity.id
_entity.type
_entity.pdbx_description
1 polymer ?
#
loop_
_entity_poly.entity_id
_entity_poly.type
_entity_poly.pdbx_seq_one_letter_code
_entity_poly.pdbx_strand_id
1 'polypeptide(L)'
;MSDKSATLAARLRSEPLVAAVRASLAGGSDAWIVGGAVRDAVQGREVADLDLAVAGDPGAAARAIASELGEHAFELSAEFGTWRVVSRAGEA
;
A
#
# COMPACT_ATOMS: atom_id res chain seq x y z
N MET A 1 -15.41 -22.43 12.68
CA MET A 1 -15.15 -20.99 12.55
C MET A 1 -14.17 -20.82 11.41
N SER A 2 -14.58 -20.25 10.26
CA SER A 2 -13.61 -19.92 9.21
C SER A 2 -12.59 -18.93 9.75
N ASP A 3 -11.32 -19.14 9.42
CA ASP A 3 -10.24 -18.21 9.73
C ASP A 3 -10.44 -16.92 8.91
N LYS A 4 -11.05 -15.91 9.56
CA LYS A 4 -11.30 -14.60 8.97
C LYS A 4 -10.00 -13.91 8.52
N SER A 5 -8.88 -14.17 9.21
CA SER A 5 -7.59 -13.57 8.89
C SER A 5 -7.01 -14.16 7.60
N ALA A 6 -7.11 -15.48 7.41
CA ALA A 6 -6.73 -16.12 6.15
C ALA A 6 -7.57 -15.60 4.96
N THR A 7 -8.88 -15.39 5.16
CA THR A 7 -9.76 -14.80 4.14
C THR A 7 -9.37 -13.36 3.79
N LEU A 8 -9.05 -12.53 4.78
CA LEU A 8 -8.61 -11.15 4.57
C LEU A 8 -7.29 -11.09 3.78
N ALA A 9 -6.28 -11.87 4.20
CA ALA A 9 -4.98 -11.89 3.54
C ALA A 9 -5.07 -12.41 2.10
N ALA A 10 -5.94 -13.38 1.82
CA ALA A 10 -6.19 -13.82 0.46
C ALA A 10 -6.82 -12.71 -0.38
N ARG A 11 -7.82 -12.01 0.15
CA ARG A 11 -8.51 -10.90 -0.54
C ARG A 11 -7.57 -9.74 -0.86
N LEU A 12 -6.81 -9.27 0.13
CA LEU A 12 -5.82 -8.21 -0.10
C LEU A 12 -4.79 -8.62 -1.15
N ARG A 13 -4.32 -9.88 -1.14
CA ARG A 13 -3.35 -10.37 -2.14
C ARG A 13 -3.90 -10.45 -3.56
N SER A 14 -5.21 -10.54 -3.75
CA SER A 14 -5.82 -10.51 -5.08
C SER A 14 -6.02 -9.10 -5.65
N GLU A 15 -5.89 -8.05 -4.83
CA GLU A 15 -5.99 -6.68 -5.31
C GLU A 15 -4.77 -6.31 -6.17
N PRO A 16 -4.95 -5.81 -7.41
CA PRO A 16 -3.83 -5.48 -8.29
C PRO A 16 -2.84 -4.46 -7.68
N LEU A 17 -3.37 -3.45 -6.99
CA LEU A 17 -2.56 -2.43 -6.33
C LEU A 17 -1.68 -3.05 -5.22
N VAL A 18 -2.22 -3.99 -4.43
CA VAL A 18 -1.46 -4.71 -3.41
C VAL A 18 -0.39 -5.60 -4.04
N ALA A 19 -0.69 -6.27 -5.14
CA ALA A 19 0.28 -7.11 -5.83
C ALA A 19 1.49 -6.28 -6.33
N ALA A 20 1.23 -5.13 -6.96
CA ALA A 20 2.29 -4.23 -7.44
C ALA A 20 3.13 -3.66 -6.29
N VAL A 21 2.49 -3.18 -5.22
CA VAL A 21 3.21 -2.71 -4.02
C VAL A 21 4.07 -3.81 -3.41
N ARG A 22 3.55 -5.04 -3.29
CA ARG A 22 4.33 -6.17 -2.75
C ARG A 22 5.54 -6.51 -3.62
N ALA A 23 5.41 -6.43 -4.95
CA ALA A 23 6.53 -6.65 -5.86
C ALA A 23 7.64 -5.59 -5.66
N SER A 24 7.25 -4.31 -5.54
CA SER A 24 8.19 -3.20 -5.34
C SER A 24 8.99 -3.29 -4.03
N LEU A 25 8.47 -3.99 -3.02
CA LEU A 25 9.07 -4.13 -1.69
C LEU A 25 9.72 -5.50 -1.45
N ALA A 26 9.78 -6.39 -2.45
CA ALA A 26 10.18 -7.79 -2.28
C ALA A 26 11.64 -8.00 -1.79
N GLY A 27 12.46 -6.95 -1.73
CA GLY A 27 13.82 -6.96 -1.16
C GLY A 27 14.08 -5.84 -0.14
N GLY A 28 13.02 -5.21 0.39
CA GLY A 28 13.09 -4.04 1.27
C GLY A 28 12.72 -4.32 2.72
N SER A 29 12.37 -3.24 3.43
CA SER A 29 11.90 -3.25 4.83
C SER A 29 10.56 -3.96 4.99
N ASP A 30 10.32 -4.51 6.19
CA ASP A 30 9.00 -5.02 6.57
C ASP A 30 7.94 -3.91 6.42
N ALA A 31 6.80 -4.26 5.84
CA ALA A 31 5.68 -3.35 5.58
C ALA A 31 4.34 -4.02 5.90
N TRP A 32 3.40 -3.22 6.40
CA TRP A 32 2.05 -3.65 6.77
C TRP A 32 1.01 -2.78 6.09
N ILE A 33 -0.01 -3.43 5.52
CA ILE A 33 -1.23 -2.74 5.09
C ILE A 33 -2.04 -2.38 6.34
N VAL A 34 -2.40 -1.11 6.47
CA VAL A 34 -3.12 -0.58 7.64
C VAL A 34 -4.34 0.23 7.20
N GLY A 35 -5.09 0.77 8.17
CA GLY A 35 -6.07 1.82 7.91
C GLY A 35 -7.27 1.40 7.03
N GLY A 36 -7.63 2.29 6.11
CA GLY A 36 -8.85 2.19 5.29
C GLY A 36 -8.87 0.93 4.43
N ALA A 37 -7.74 0.59 3.81
CA ALA A 37 -7.59 -0.61 2.99
C ALA A 37 -7.98 -1.90 3.74
N VAL A 38 -7.56 -2.04 5.01
CA VAL A 38 -7.92 -3.21 5.84
C VAL A 38 -9.41 -3.21 6.13
N ARG A 39 -9.98 -2.06 6.52
CA ARG A 39 -11.42 -1.91 6.79
C ARG A 39 -12.24 -2.29 5.56
N ASP A 40 -11.89 -1.77 4.40
CA ASP A 40 -12.65 -1.93 3.16
C ASP A 40 -12.51 -3.36 2.62
N ALA A 41 -11.32 -3.96 2.76
CA ALA A 41 -11.11 -5.37 2.49
C ALA A 41 -11.99 -6.28 3.37
N VAL A 42 -12.06 -6.02 4.69
CA VAL A 42 -12.91 -6.78 5.63
C VAL A 42 -14.40 -6.62 5.31
N GLN A 43 -14.82 -5.46 4.81
CA GLN A 43 -16.22 -5.18 4.47
C GLN A 43 -16.64 -5.66 3.08
N GLY A 44 -15.76 -6.28 2.30
CA GLY A 44 -16.09 -6.70 0.94
C GLY A 44 -16.11 -5.55 -0.08
N ARG A 45 -15.57 -4.38 0.27
CA ARG A 45 -15.50 -3.20 -0.60
C ARG A 45 -14.24 -3.26 -1.48
N GLU A 46 -14.20 -2.40 -2.49
CA GLU A 46 -13.00 -2.15 -3.30
C GLU A 46 -11.91 -1.48 -2.46
N VAL A 47 -10.64 -1.83 -2.72
CA VAL A 47 -9.47 -1.20 -2.10
C VAL A 47 -8.88 -0.22 -3.11
N ALA A 48 -9.37 1.02 -3.09
CA ALA A 48 -8.96 2.07 -4.01
C ALA A 48 -7.67 2.79 -3.59
N ASP A 49 -7.38 2.81 -2.29
CA ASP A 49 -6.18 3.38 -1.68
C ASP A 49 -5.46 2.36 -0.81
N LEU A 50 -4.15 2.55 -0.61
CA LEU A 50 -3.34 1.75 0.30
C LEU A 50 -2.55 2.64 1.25
N ASP A 51 -2.79 2.44 2.54
CA ASP A 51 -1.95 2.97 3.61
C ASP A 51 -0.96 1.89 4.06
N LEU A 52 0.32 2.25 4.12
CA LEU A 52 1.40 1.37 4.54
C LEU A 52 2.09 1.93 5.78
N ALA A 53 2.25 1.07 6.79
CA ALA A 53 3.26 1.26 7.83
C ALA A 53 4.52 0.50 7.41
N VAL A 54 5.70 1.09 7.59
CA VAL A 54 6.98 0.46 7.23
C VAL A 54 7.96 0.48 8.40
N ALA A 55 8.72 -0.59 8.58
CA ALA A 55 9.83 -0.66 9.51
C ALA A 55 11.11 -0.18 8.81
N GLY A 56 11.21 1.13 8.58
CA GLY A 56 12.36 1.72 7.89
C GLY A 56 12.08 3.10 7.34
N ASP A 57 12.82 3.47 6.28
CA ASP A 57 12.64 4.76 5.61
C ASP A 57 11.38 4.75 4.73
N PRO A 58 10.34 5.52 5.08
CA PRO A 58 9.11 5.64 4.28
C PRO A 58 9.37 6.29 2.92
N GLY A 59 10.39 7.14 2.78
CA GLY A 59 10.78 7.73 1.51
C GLY A 59 11.42 6.71 0.57
N ALA A 60 12.27 5.81 1.08
CA ALA A 60 12.81 4.71 0.28
C ALA A 60 11.70 3.79 -0.23
N ALA A 61 10.77 3.40 0.64
CA ALA A 61 9.62 2.59 0.28
C ALA A 61 8.74 3.29 -0.78
N ALA A 62 8.38 4.56 -0.56
CA ALA A 62 7.55 5.32 -1.49
C ALA A 62 8.20 5.46 -2.88
N ARG A 63 9.52 5.70 -2.95
CA ARG A 63 10.23 5.80 -4.25
C ARG A 63 10.29 4.46 -4.97
N ALA A 64 10.49 3.36 -4.27
CA ALA A 64 10.45 2.02 -4.87
C ALA A 64 9.07 1.71 -5.44
N ILE A 65 8.01 1.99 -4.67
CA ILE A 65 6.61 1.83 -5.12
C ILE A 65 6.33 2.70 -6.34
N ALA A 66 6.69 3.98 -6.30
CA ALA A 66 6.50 4.89 -7.43
C ALA A 66 7.24 4.43 -8.68
N SER A 67 8.47 3.90 -8.54
CA SER A 67 9.22 3.34 -9.67
C SER A 67 8.53 2.13 -10.30
N GLU A 68 8.00 1.21 -9.48
CA GLU A 68 7.28 0.03 -9.97
C GLU A 68 5.98 0.40 -10.68
N LEU A 69 5.26 1.39 -10.15
CA LEU A 69 3.99 1.85 -10.70
C LEU A 69 4.15 2.83 -11.88
N GLY A 70 5.36 3.36 -12.11
CA GLY A 70 5.58 4.45 -13.08
C GLY A 70 4.97 5.79 -12.63
N GLU A 71 4.85 6.00 -11.32
CA GLU A 71 4.17 7.13 -10.70
C GLU A 71 5.13 8.06 -9.93
N HIS A 72 4.59 9.03 -9.20
CA HIS A 72 5.37 10.01 -8.46
C HIS A 72 5.22 9.85 -6.94
N ALA A 73 6.37 9.79 -6.24
CA ALA A 73 6.45 9.84 -4.80
C ALA A 73 6.89 11.23 -4.32
N PHE A 74 6.28 11.74 -3.25
CA PHE A 74 6.72 12.96 -2.58
C PHE A 74 6.53 12.87 -1.06
N GLU A 75 7.34 13.64 -0.34
CA GLU A 75 7.21 13.80 1.11
C GLU A 75 5.96 14.63 1.42
N LEU A 76 5.04 14.04 2.16
CA LEU A 76 3.79 14.69 2.56
C LEU A 76 3.98 15.45 3.88
N SER A 77 4.77 14.90 4.80
CA SER A 77 5.15 15.56 6.04
C SER A 77 6.50 15.07 6.52
N ALA A 78 7.48 15.96 6.60
CA ALA A 78 8.78 15.68 7.20
C ALA A 78 8.66 15.43 8.72
N GLU A 79 7.77 16.16 9.40
CA GLU A 79 7.56 16.03 10.85
C GLU A 79 7.06 14.62 11.23
N PHE A 80 6.12 14.09 10.45
CA PHE A 80 5.54 12.77 10.70
C PHE A 80 6.18 11.66 9.86
N GLY A 81 7.20 11.98 9.07
CA GLY A 81 7.85 11.04 8.15
C GLY A 81 6.87 10.40 7.16
N THR A 82 5.83 11.11 6.71
CA THR A 82 4.85 10.54 5.79
C THR A 82 5.19 10.86 4.34
N TRP A 83 5.00 9.87 3.48
CA TRP A 83 5.23 9.95 2.05
C TRP A 83 3.99 9.49 1.32
N ARG A 84 3.79 10.03 0.12
CA ARG A 84 2.65 9.66 -0.72
C ARG A 84 3.11 9.34 -2.14
N VAL A 85 2.56 8.26 -2.69
CA VAL A 85 2.61 7.94 -4.11
C VAL A 85 1.24 8.30 -4.69
N VAL A 86 1.20 9.13 -5.72
CA VAL A 86 -0.05 9.49 -6.40
C VAL A 86 0.02 9.06 -7.86
N SER A 87 -1.07 8.46 -8.33
CA SER A 87 -1.26 8.25 -9.76
C SER A 87 -1.87 9.49 -10.42
N ARG A 88 -1.38 9.84 -11.61
CA ARG A 88 -2.02 10.88 -12.43
C ARG A 88 -3.38 10.46 -12.99
N ALA A 89 -3.77 9.19 -12.86
CA ALA A 89 -5.04 8.69 -13.38
C ALA A 89 -6.29 9.17 -12.62
N GLY A 90 -6.14 10.00 -11.58
CA GLY A 90 -7.25 10.55 -10.78
C GLY A 90 -7.92 11.82 -11.32
N GLU A 91 -7.48 12.37 -12.46
CA GLU A 91 -8.22 13.40 -13.21
C GLU A 91 -8.76 12.81 -14.52
N ALA A 92 -9.97 12.25 -14.46
CA ALA A 92 -10.85 12.02 -15.60
C ALA A 92 -12.31 12.18 -15.17
#